data_AF-A0A6V7SIU4-F1
#
_entry.id   AF-A0A6V7SIU4-F1
#
_cell.length_a   1.000
_cell.length_b   1.000
_cell.length_c   1.000
_cell.angle_alpha   90.00
_cell.angle_beta   90.00
_cell.angle_gamma   90.00
#
_symmetry.space_group_name_H-M   'P 1'
#
loop_
_entity.id
_entity.type
_entity.pdbx_description
1 polymer ?
#
loop_
_entity_poly.entity_id
_entity_poly.type
_entity_poly.pdbx_seq_one_letter_code
_entity_poly.pdbx_strand_id
1 'polypeptide(L)'
;MQNVHIYTHICMHFLFLFKGFDVKEMKAGERQWIPIYLGIALSAFTYVDVEFPFWFYIKNFINIKEEEYKNPDELFELPSPYFFEICYMFVDQKVFSKSTPIETVGKKSYFRYMEKVAGYVEDIKHCRREKIIRRLEEQNVHTNHIYIKNLQLSETYIINLSLYSFWKYDKNLNENNNSIDFTSYLLEPFIKELKTEEDDDETILQDL
;
A
#
# COMPACT_ATOMS: atom_id res chain seq x y z
N MET A 1 16.46 3.18 3.84
CA MET A 1 15.98 4.56 3.98
C MET A 1 15.70 5.07 2.58
N GLN A 2 14.47 5.49 2.28
CA GLN A 2 14.08 5.88 0.92
C GLN A 2 14.28 7.38 0.72
N ASN A 3 14.86 7.72 -0.44
CA ASN A 3 15.22 9.09 -0.78
C ASN A 3 14.33 9.60 -1.91
N VAL A 4 14.10 10.91 -1.93
CA VAL A 4 13.43 11.61 -3.02
C VAL A 4 14.30 12.76 -3.49
N HIS A 5 14.18 13.07 -4.78
CA HIS A 5 14.81 14.23 -5.36
C HIS A 5 14.01 15.50 -5.05
N ILE A 6 14.73 16.54 -4.64
CA ILE A 6 14.16 17.85 -4.39
C ILE A 6 14.99 18.96 -5.04
N TYR A 7 14.34 20.07 -5.35
CA TYR A 7 14.99 21.37 -5.55
C TYR A 7 14.76 22.24 -4.33
N THR A 8 15.81 22.89 -3.83
CA THR A 8 15.67 23.84 -2.73
C THR A 8 15.50 25.27 -3.26
N HIS A 9 14.62 26.04 -2.62
CA HIS A 9 14.44 27.47 -2.91
C HIS A 9 15.30 28.37 -2.00
N ILE A 10 15.88 27.80 -0.95
CA ILE A 10 16.61 28.52 0.09
C ILE A 10 17.91 27.77 0.38
N CYS A 11 19.01 28.52 0.56
CA CYS A 11 20.25 27.93 1.06
C CYS A 11 20.09 27.57 2.54
N MET A 12 20.21 26.29 2.89
CA MET A 12 20.21 25.83 4.27
C MET A 12 21.62 25.41 4.68
N HIS A 13 22.25 26.24 5.53
CA HIS A 13 23.59 25.99 6.05
C HIS A 13 23.62 25.07 7.28
N PHE A 14 22.50 24.91 8.00
CA PHE A 14 22.44 24.05 9.18
C PHE A 14 21.11 23.29 9.26
N LEU A 15 21.05 22.14 8.59
CA LEU A 15 20.20 21.04 9.03
C LEU A 15 21.02 20.25 10.04
N PHE A 16 20.73 20.42 11.34
CA PHE A 16 21.40 19.65 12.38
C PHE A 16 21.25 18.15 12.06
N LEU A 17 22.36 17.42 12.13
CA LEU A 17 22.48 15.97 11.93
C LEU A 17 21.32 15.22 12.61
N PHE A 18 20.34 14.79 11.83
CA PHE A 18 19.32 13.87 12.29
C PHE A 18 19.67 12.46 11.83
N LYS A 19 20.12 11.64 12.80
CA LYS A 19 20.30 10.18 12.75
C LYS A 19 20.68 9.61 11.37
N GLY A 20 21.98 9.68 11.04
CA GLY A 20 22.59 8.85 9.99
C GLY A 20 22.46 9.36 8.55
N PHE A 21 21.92 10.56 8.33
CA PHE A 21 21.95 11.21 7.01
C PHE A 21 22.81 12.47 7.06
N ASP A 22 23.91 12.48 6.31
CA ASP A 22 24.79 13.63 6.19
C ASP A 22 24.25 14.55 5.08
N VAL A 23 23.39 15.50 5.47
CA VAL A 23 22.91 16.52 4.54
C VAL A 23 24.05 17.52 4.33
N LYS A 24 24.83 17.33 3.26
CA LYS A 24 25.74 18.38 2.76
C LYS A 24 24.96 19.67 2.54
N GLU A 25 25.61 20.82 2.78
CA GLU A 25 25.04 22.15 2.60
C GLU A 25 24.13 22.22 1.37
N MET A 26 22.88 22.60 1.60
CA MET A 26 21.89 22.66 0.53
C MET A 26 21.96 24.05 -0.09
N LYS A 27 22.34 24.14 -1.37
CA LYS A 27 22.34 25.39 -2.13
C LYS A 27 21.02 25.56 -2.88
N ALA A 28 20.49 26.77 -2.83
CA ALA A 28 19.30 27.14 -3.57
C ALA A 28 19.47 26.87 -5.08
N GLY A 29 18.47 26.27 -5.70
CA GLY A 29 18.44 25.90 -7.10
C GLY A 29 19.14 24.58 -7.44
N GLU A 30 19.83 23.93 -6.50
CA GLU A 30 20.46 22.62 -6.74
C GLU A 30 19.50 21.46 -6.48
N ARG A 31 19.63 20.41 -7.31
CA ARG A 31 18.92 19.14 -7.17
C ARG A 31 19.67 18.26 -6.18
N GLN A 32 19.02 17.80 -5.12
CA GLN A 32 19.65 16.95 -4.11
C GLN A 32 18.75 15.78 -3.72
N TRP A 33 19.38 14.68 -3.30
CA TRP A 33 18.69 13.54 -2.69
C TRP A 33 18.57 13.76 -1.18
N ILE A 34 17.36 13.67 -0.66
CA ILE A 34 17.11 13.68 0.78
C ILE A 34 16.12 12.58 1.18
N PRO A 35 16.07 12.21 2.47
CA PRO A 35 15.05 11.29 2.97
C PRO A 35 13.64 11.87 2.78
N ILE A 36 12.67 11.00 2.46
CA ILE A 36 11.28 11.40 2.18
C ILE A 36 10.67 12.25 3.31
N TYR A 37 10.83 11.86 4.57
CA TYR A 37 10.25 12.60 5.70
C TYR A 37 10.79 14.04 5.78
N LEU A 38 12.05 14.26 5.42
CA LEU A 38 12.64 15.58 5.38
C LEU A 38 12.07 16.38 4.20
N GLY A 39 11.86 15.72 3.06
CA GLY A 39 11.19 16.31 1.90
C GLY A 39 9.77 16.76 2.22
N ILE A 40 9.00 15.94 2.95
CA ILE A 40 7.65 16.29 3.41
C ILE A 40 7.71 17.52 4.33
N ALA A 41 8.58 17.48 5.35
CA ALA A 41 8.70 18.58 6.31
C ALA A 41 9.08 19.90 5.64
N LEU A 42 10.09 19.88 4.75
CA LEU A 42 10.54 21.07 4.03
C LEU A 42 9.51 21.55 3.00
N SER A 43 8.79 20.63 2.36
CA SER A 43 7.73 20.95 1.41
C SER A 43 6.56 21.65 2.09
N ALA A 44 6.20 21.27 3.33
CA ALA A 44 5.14 21.93 4.09
C ALA A 44 5.40 23.45 4.28
N PHE A 45 6.67 23.86 4.36
CA PHE A 45 7.09 25.26 4.45
C PHE A 45 7.43 25.89 3.10
N THR A 46 7.12 25.22 1.99
CA THR A 46 7.43 25.63 0.61
C THR A 46 8.91 25.91 0.33
N TYR A 47 9.81 25.36 1.15
CA TYR A 47 11.26 25.51 1.00
C TYR A 47 11.85 24.64 -0.12
N VAL A 48 11.11 23.61 -0.53
CA VAL A 48 11.55 22.67 -1.56
C VAL A 48 10.43 22.33 -2.53
N ASP A 49 10.79 22.14 -3.80
CA ASP A 49 9.95 21.47 -4.78
C ASP A 49 10.37 20.00 -4.85
N VAL A 50 9.40 19.11 -4.70
CA VAL A 50 9.65 17.66 -4.73
C VAL A 50 9.44 17.14 -6.14
N GLU A 51 10.44 16.50 -6.72
CA GLU A 51 10.30 15.88 -8.04
C GLU A 51 9.71 14.47 -7.92
N PHE A 52 8.98 14.04 -8.95
CA PHE A 52 8.52 12.66 -8.97
C PHE A 52 9.69 11.68 -9.16
N PRO A 53 9.56 10.43 -8.67
CA PRO A 53 10.50 9.36 -8.96
C PRO A 53 10.62 9.11 -10.46
N PHE A 54 11.81 8.74 -10.93
CA PHE A 54 12.07 8.49 -12.36
C PHE A 54 11.17 7.41 -13.01
N TRP A 55 10.52 6.55 -12.24
CA TRP A 55 9.58 5.55 -12.75
C TRP A 55 8.13 6.04 -12.81
N PHE A 56 7.83 7.25 -12.33
CA PHE A 56 6.48 7.79 -12.16
C PHE A 56 5.87 8.37 -13.46
N TYR A 57 6.07 7.68 -14.59
CA TYR A 57 5.48 8.05 -15.88
C TYR A 57 4.24 7.21 -16.16
N ILE A 58 3.20 7.79 -16.78
CA ILE A 58 1.96 7.05 -17.13
C ILE A 58 2.24 5.77 -17.91
N LYS A 59 3.18 5.80 -18.86
CA LYS A 59 3.58 4.62 -19.64
C LYS A 59 4.08 3.47 -18.76
N ASN A 60 4.77 3.78 -17.67
CA ASN A 60 5.26 2.77 -16.74
C ASN A 60 4.12 2.15 -15.94
N PHE A 61 3.13 2.95 -15.51
CA PHE A 61 1.94 2.41 -14.84
C PHE A 61 1.13 1.49 -15.76
N ILE A 62 0.99 1.84 -17.04
CA ILE A 62 0.36 0.98 -18.05
C ILE A 62 1.11 -0.35 -18.16
N ASN A 63 2.44 -0.29 -18.32
CA ASN A 63 3.28 -1.49 -18.45
C ASN A 63 3.21 -2.39 -17.19
N ILE A 64 3.29 -1.79 -16.00
CA ILE A 64 3.17 -2.53 -14.73
C ILE A 64 1.81 -3.22 -14.66
N LYS A 65 0.72 -2.51 -14.99
CA LYS A 65 -0.62 -3.10 -15.03
C LYS A 65 -0.66 -4.28 -16.01
N GLU A 66 -0.21 -4.09 -17.24
CA GLU A 66 -0.24 -5.15 -18.26
C GLU A 66 0.54 -6.40 -17.83
N GLU A 67 1.75 -6.25 -17.30
CA GLU A 67 2.55 -7.39 -16.83
C GLU A 67 1.97 -8.03 -15.57
N GLU A 68 1.33 -7.25 -14.69
CA GLU A 68 0.61 -7.80 -13.53
C GLU A 68 -0.58 -8.66 -14.01
N TYR A 69 -1.39 -8.21 -14.96
CA TYR A 69 -2.54 -9.00 -15.43
C TYR A 69 -2.16 -10.22 -16.28
N LYS A 70 -0.96 -10.23 -16.86
CA LYS A 70 -0.48 -11.30 -17.75
C LYS A 70 -0.16 -12.61 -17.02
N ASN A 71 0.41 -12.53 -15.82
CA ASN A 71 0.79 -13.70 -15.03
C ASN A 71 -0.16 -13.86 -13.84
N PRO A 72 -1.11 -14.80 -13.87
CA PRO A 72 -2.10 -14.94 -12.79
C PRO A 72 -1.53 -15.47 -11.48
N ASP A 73 -0.39 -16.15 -11.50
CA ASP A 73 0.11 -16.92 -10.35
C ASP A 73 1.19 -16.19 -9.54
N GLU A 74 1.87 -15.22 -10.17
CA GLU A 74 3.00 -14.51 -9.58
C GLU A 74 2.75 -13.00 -9.54
N LEU A 75 3.28 -12.36 -8.50
CA LEU A 75 3.26 -10.91 -8.33
C LEU A 75 4.40 -10.30 -9.14
N PHE A 76 4.07 -9.31 -9.98
CA PHE A 76 5.08 -8.60 -10.76
C PHE A 76 6.02 -7.79 -9.84
N GLU A 77 7.28 -7.61 -10.27
CA GLU A 77 8.27 -6.84 -9.52
C GLU A 77 8.00 -5.34 -9.72
N LEU A 78 7.65 -4.65 -8.64
CA LEU A 78 7.39 -3.21 -8.66
C LEU A 78 8.70 -2.43 -8.57
N PRO A 79 8.77 -1.20 -9.13
CA PRO A 79 10.02 -0.41 -9.21
C PRO A 79 10.52 0.10 -7.84
N SER A 80 9.77 -0.16 -6.77
CA SER A 80 10.04 0.25 -5.41
C SER A 80 9.41 -0.77 -4.44
N PRO A 81 10.06 -1.07 -3.30
CA PRO A 81 9.46 -1.86 -2.22
C PRO A 81 8.39 -1.08 -1.41
N TYR A 82 8.22 0.20 -1.71
CA TYR A 82 7.20 1.09 -1.15
C TYR A 82 6.43 1.78 -2.29
N PHE A 83 6.13 1.02 -3.35
CA PHE A 83 5.54 1.56 -4.58
C PHE A 83 4.21 2.25 -4.29
N PHE A 84 3.34 1.59 -3.52
CA PHE A 84 2.01 2.10 -3.20
C PHE A 84 2.07 3.34 -2.31
N GLU A 85 2.89 3.32 -1.27
CA GLU A 85 3.06 4.43 -0.34
C GLU A 85 3.55 5.68 -1.07
N ILE A 86 4.55 5.54 -1.93
CA ILE A 86 5.05 6.66 -2.75
C ILE A 86 3.95 7.16 -3.70
N CYS A 87 3.23 6.27 -4.37
CA CYS A 87 2.12 6.67 -5.24
C CYS A 87 1.07 7.49 -4.48
N TYR A 88 0.65 7.02 -3.31
CA TYR A 88 -0.33 7.73 -2.50
C TYR A 88 0.20 9.07 -1.97
N MET A 89 1.50 9.18 -1.66
CA MET A 89 2.10 10.46 -1.28
C MET A 89 2.03 11.53 -2.39
N PHE A 90 2.12 11.15 -3.66
CA PHE A 90 2.02 12.11 -4.77
C PHE A 90 0.58 12.36 -5.23
N VAL A 91 -0.30 11.37 -5.07
CA VAL A 91 -1.74 11.52 -5.32
C VAL A 91 -2.39 12.40 -4.25
N ASP A 92 -2.00 12.27 -2.97
CA ASP A 92 -2.48 13.12 -1.89
C ASP A 92 -1.74 14.47 -1.88
N GLN A 93 -2.43 15.51 -2.35
CA GLN A 93 -1.91 16.87 -2.43
C GLN A 93 -1.56 17.50 -1.08
N LYS A 94 -1.91 16.85 0.04
CA LYS A 94 -1.55 17.33 1.38
C LYS A 94 -0.12 16.99 1.78
N VAL A 95 0.49 15.98 1.15
CA VAL A 95 1.83 15.50 1.54
C VAL A 95 2.94 16.40 0.99
N PHE A 96 2.83 16.79 -0.28
CA PHE A 96 3.77 17.72 -0.92
C PHE A 96 3.01 18.95 -1.40
N SER A 97 3.34 20.12 -0.84
CA SER A 97 2.70 21.39 -1.19
C SER A 97 2.96 21.80 -2.63
N LYS A 98 4.15 21.42 -3.15
CA LYS A 98 4.56 21.64 -4.52
C LYS A 98 5.43 20.48 -4.98
N SER A 99 4.96 19.83 -6.04
CA SER A 99 5.68 18.76 -6.70
C SER A 99 5.83 19.04 -8.19
N THR A 100 7.02 18.82 -8.72
CA THR A 100 7.32 19.05 -10.13
C THR A 100 7.06 17.76 -10.90
N PRO A 101 6.07 17.74 -11.81
CA PRO A 101 5.82 16.57 -12.65
C PRO A 101 6.97 16.39 -13.63
N ILE A 102 7.27 15.13 -13.96
CA ILE A 102 8.35 14.84 -14.91
C ILE A 102 7.94 15.16 -16.35
N GLU A 103 6.64 15.09 -16.63
CA GLU A 103 6.08 15.57 -17.89
C GLU A 103 5.74 17.07 -17.74
N THR A 104 6.02 17.90 -18.75
CA THR A 104 5.60 19.31 -18.77
C THR A 104 4.08 19.40 -18.80
N VAL A 105 3.47 19.34 -17.62
CA VAL A 105 2.05 19.21 -17.39
C VAL A 105 1.62 20.50 -16.69
N GLY A 106 0.94 21.40 -17.41
CA GLY A 106 0.32 22.59 -16.80
C GLY A 106 -0.66 22.22 -15.67
N LYS A 107 -1.07 23.20 -14.84
CA LYS A 107 -1.88 22.96 -13.63
C LYS A 107 -3.17 22.14 -13.87
N LYS A 108 -3.95 22.44 -14.93
CA LYS A 108 -5.16 21.65 -15.27
C LYS A 108 -4.84 20.22 -15.68
N SER A 109 -3.69 19.99 -16.31
CA SER A 109 -3.24 18.66 -16.68
C SER A 109 -2.65 17.88 -15.51
N TYR A 110 -2.22 18.54 -14.42
CA TYR A 110 -1.69 17.87 -13.22
C TYR A 110 -2.76 17.01 -12.53
N PHE A 111 -3.93 17.60 -12.28
CA PHE A 111 -5.04 16.88 -11.65
C PHE A 111 -5.46 15.67 -12.50
N ARG A 112 -5.60 15.87 -13.81
CA ARG A 112 -5.92 14.78 -14.74
C ARG A 112 -4.83 13.71 -14.80
N TYR A 113 -3.57 14.09 -14.63
CA TYR A 113 -2.46 13.16 -14.54
C TYR A 113 -2.59 12.31 -13.28
N MET A 114 -2.79 12.94 -12.12
CA MET A 114 -2.92 12.24 -10.84
C MET A 114 -4.16 11.36 -10.77
N GLU A 115 -5.27 11.79 -11.35
CA GLU A 115 -6.48 10.98 -11.49
C GLU A 115 -6.20 9.68 -12.26
N LYS A 116 -5.46 9.76 -13.38
CA LYS A 116 -5.05 8.57 -14.13
C LYS A 116 -4.12 7.68 -13.33
N VAL A 117 -3.12 8.25 -12.67
CA VAL A 117 -2.19 7.49 -11.81
C VAL A 117 -2.97 6.76 -10.72
N ALA A 118 -3.89 7.43 -10.04
CA ALA A 118 -4.73 6.83 -9.01
C ALA A 118 -5.54 5.64 -9.55
N GLY A 119 -6.14 5.77 -10.73
CA GLY A 119 -6.84 4.67 -11.41
C GLY A 119 -5.93 3.47 -11.67
N TYR A 120 -4.73 3.68 -12.24
CA TYR A 120 -3.80 2.58 -12.49
C TYR A 120 -3.30 1.93 -11.20
N VAL A 121 -3.02 2.72 -10.17
CA VAL A 121 -2.54 2.23 -8.87
C VAL A 121 -3.59 1.34 -8.20
N GLU A 122 -4.87 1.74 -8.22
CA GLU A 122 -5.96 0.91 -7.68
C GLU A 122 -6.20 -0.35 -8.51
N ASP A 123 -6.12 -0.28 -9.84
CA ASP A 123 -6.22 -1.47 -10.71
C ASP A 123 -5.12 -2.49 -10.40
N ILE A 124 -3.86 -2.04 -10.30
CA ILE A 124 -2.71 -2.89 -9.95
C ILE A 124 -2.91 -3.49 -8.56
N LYS A 125 -3.29 -2.68 -7.58
CA LYS A 125 -3.53 -3.12 -6.20
C LYS A 125 -4.65 -4.16 -6.12
N HIS A 126 -5.73 -3.97 -6.86
CA HIS A 126 -6.84 -4.92 -6.92
C HIS A 126 -6.38 -6.27 -7.47
N CYS A 127 -5.74 -6.27 -8.64
CA CYS A 127 -5.22 -7.49 -9.27
C CYS A 127 -4.28 -8.25 -8.33
N ARG A 128 -3.35 -7.54 -7.69
CA ARG A 128 -2.40 -8.15 -6.75
C ARG A 128 -3.07 -8.73 -5.52
N ARG A 129 -4.08 -8.03 -4.97
CA ARG A 129 -4.89 -8.55 -3.85
C ARG A 129 -5.55 -9.87 -4.21
N GLU A 130 -6.20 -9.97 -5.37
CA GLU A 130 -6.88 -11.19 -5.81
C GLU A 130 -5.89 -12.35 -5.92
N LYS A 131 -4.71 -12.11 -6.51
CA LYS A 131 -3.64 -13.12 -6.58
C LYS A 131 -3.16 -13.57 -5.22
N ILE A 132 -2.94 -12.64 -4.29
CA ILE A 132 -2.51 -12.96 -2.92
C ILE A 132 -3.56 -13.83 -2.23
N ILE A 133 -4.84 -13.45 -2.29
CA ILE A 133 -5.93 -14.22 -1.68
C ILE A 133 -5.99 -15.61 -2.29
N ARG A 134 -6.05 -15.73 -3.62
CA ARG A 134 -6.09 -17.02 -4.30
C ARG A 134 -4.90 -17.92 -3.92
N ARG A 135 -3.71 -17.32 -3.84
CA ARG A 135 -2.50 -18.04 -3.44
C ARG A 135 -2.56 -18.55 -2.00
N LEU A 136 -3.20 -17.81 -1.10
CA LEU A 136 -3.45 -18.23 0.28
C LEU A 136 -4.52 -19.32 0.37
N GLU A 137 -5.56 -19.28 -0.48
CA GLU A 137 -6.63 -20.30 -0.53
C GLU A 137 -6.11 -21.67 -0.96
N GLU A 138 -5.18 -21.66 -1.93
CA GLU A 138 -4.49 -22.84 -2.43
C GLU A 138 -3.49 -23.44 -1.43
N GLN A 139 -3.17 -22.76 -0.31
CA GLN A 139 -2.23 -23.32 0.67
C GLN A 139 -2.90 -24.41 1.50
N ASN A 140 -2.14 -25.48 1.75
CA ASN A 140 -2.53 -26.48 2.73
C ASN A 140 -2.39 -25.89 4.14
N VAL A 141 -3.41 -26.06 4.97
CA VAL A 141 -3.49 -25.59 6.36
C VAL A 141 -2.30 -26.07 7.21
N HIS A 142 -1.73 -27.23 6.90
CA HIS A 142 -0.58 -27.79 7.62
C HIS A 142 0.78 -27.26 7.14
N THR A 143 0.79 -26.27 6.23
CA THR A 143 2.03 -25.74 5.66
C THR A 143 2.69 -24.76 6.63
N ASN A 144 3.88 -25.09 7.11
CA ASN A 144 4.62 -24.23 8.05
C ASN A 144 5.28 -22.99 7.41
N HIS A 145 5.38 -22.95 6.07
CA HIS A 145 6.08 -21.88 5.35
C HIS A 145 5.28 -21.44 4.12
N ILE A 146 4.90 -20.16 4.08
CA ILE A 146 4.25 -19.54 2.93
C ILE A 146 5.26 -18.65 2.22
N TYR A 147 5.39 -18.84 0.91
CA TYR A 147 6.32 -18.06 0.10
C TYR A 147 5.59 -17.28 -0.98
N ILE A 148 5.67 -15.95 -0.89
CA ILE A 148 5.09 -15.00 -1.83
C ILE A 148 6.20 -14.03 -2.25
N LYS A 149 6.62 -14.09 -3.52
CA LYS A 149 7.63 -13.19 -4.08
C LYS A 149 7.06 -11.80 -4.34
N ASN A 150 7.92 -10.79 -4.36
CA ASN A 150 7.60 -9.42 -4.77
C ASN A 150 6.44 -8.76 -4.00
N LEU A 151 6.16 -9.23 -2.78
CA LEU A 151 5.15 -8.66 -1.91
C LEU A 151 5.58 -7.26 -1.43
N GLN A 152 4.67 -6.29 -1.47
CA GLN A 152 4.89 -4.96 -0.92
C GLN A 152 4.57 -4.91 0.58
N LEU A 153 5.18 -3.97 1.29
CA LEU A 153 4.92 -3.81 2.73
C LEU A 153 3.44 -3.54 3.01
N SER A 154 2.81 -2.64 2.24
CA SER A 154 1.38 -2.34 2.35
C SER A 154 0.44 -3.51 2.05
N GLU A 155 0.93 -4.62 1.51
CA GLU A 155 0.10 -5.80 1.19
C GLU A 155 0.14 -6.84 2.33
N THR A 156 1.13 -6.75 3.23
CA THR A 156 1.32 -7.69 4.34
C THR A 156 0.12 -7.75 5.30
N TYR A 157 -0.68 -6.69 5.40
CA TYR A 157 -1.88 -6.70 6.23
C TYR A 157 -2.90 -7.75 5.76
N ILE A 158 -2.98 -8.02 4.45
CA ILE A 158 -3.91 -9.01 3.88
C ILE A 158 -3.54 -10.38 4.41
N ILE A 159 -2.25 -10.71 4.34
CA ILE A 159 -1.70 -11.97 4.86
C ILE A 159 -1.96 -12.08 6.35
N ASN A 160 -1.68 -11.02 7.12
CA ASN A 160 -1.91 -11.04 8.56
C ASN A 160 -3.39 -11.28 8.88
N LEU A 161 -4.30 -10.54 8.25
CA LEU A 161 -5.74 -10.69 8.45
C LEU A 161 -6.21 -12.11 8.10
N SER A 162 -5.77 -12.62 6.95
CA SER A 162 -6.03 -13.98 6.50
C SER A 162 -5.51 -15.02 7.50
N LEU A 163 -4.26 -14.94 7.94
CA LEU A 163 -3.71 -15.92 8.88
C LEU A 163 -4.37 -15.84 10.26
N TYR A 164 -4.65 -14.65 10.76
CA TYR A 164 -5.33 -14.48 12.06
C TYR A 164 -6.74 -15.09 12.06
N SER A 165 -7.48 -14.93 10.97
CA SER A 165 -8.84 -15.45 10.87
C SER A 165 -8.90 -16.98 10.79
N PHE A 166 -7.88 -17.65 10.24
CA PHE A 166 -7.93 -19.11 10.03
C PHE A 166 -7.14 -19.90 11.07
N TRP A 167 -5.96 -19.42 11.47
CA TRP A 167 -5.08 -20.20 12.33
C TRP A 167 -5.49 -20.17 13.81
N LYS A 168 -6.32 -19.20 14.22
CA LYS A 168 -6.79 -19.07 15.60
C LYS A 168 -7.96 -20.00 15.95
N TYR A 169 -8.74 -20.45 14.95
CA TYR A 169 -9.90 -21.32 15.17
C TYR A 169 -9.59 -22.82 15.01
N ASP A 170 -8.30 -23.15 14.93
CA ASP A 170 -7.80 -24.48 14.68
C ASP A 170 -7.66 -25.31 15.97
N LYS A 171 -8.79 -25.76 16.50
CA LYS A 171 -8.79 -27.01 17.29
C LYS A 171 -9.70 -28.09 16.72
N ASN A 172 -10.78 -27.74 16.03
CA ASN A 172 -11.81 -28.72 15.64
C ASN A 172 -12.32 -28.59 14.19
N LEU A 173 -11.85 -27.64 13.38
CA LEU A 173 -12.42 -27.34 12.05
C LEU A 173 -11.55 -27.80 10.86
N ASN A 174 -10.25 -28.01 11.05
CA ASN A 174 -9.32 -28.34 9.96
C ASN A 174 -9.14 -29.84 9.70
N GLU A 175 -9.94 -30.71 10.33
CA GLU A 175 -9.82 -32.16 10.13
C GLU A 175 -10.43 -32.66 8.80
N ASN A 176 -11.29 -31.87 8.14
CA ASN A 176 -12.10 -32.39 7.02
C ASN A 176 -11.92 -31.71 5.64
N ASN A 177 -11.19 -30.58 5.52
CA ASN A 177 -10.97 -29.93 4.22
C ASN A 177 -9.53 -29.41 4.06
N ASN A 178 -8.90 -29.73 2.92
CA ASN A 178 -7.50 -29.39 2.61
C ASN A 178 -7.30 -27.97 2.03
N SER A 179 -8.37 -27.18 1.86
CA SER A 179 -8.34 -25.86 1.23
C SER A 179 -9.01 -24.81 2.10
N ILE A 180 -8.48 -23.59 2.04
CA ILE A 180 -8.93 -22.43 2.81
C ILE A 180 -9.91 -21.62 1.95
N ASP A 181 -11.08 -21.24 2.48
CA ASP A 181 -12.05 -20.38 1.78
C ASP A 181 -12.22 -19.04 2.53
N PHE A 182 -11.65 -17.94 2.02
CA PHE A 182 -11.72 -16.62 2.66
C PHE A 182 -13.03 -15.87 2.43
N THR A 183 -13.91 -16.34 1.53
CA THR A 183 -15.14 -15.61 1.19
C THR A 183 -16.13 -15.56 2.35
N SER A 184 -16.12 -16.57 3.22
CA SER A 184 -16.96 -16.63 4.42
C SER A 184 -16.49 -15.69 5.55
N TYR A 185 -15.18 -15.51 5.71
CA TYR A 185 -14.60 -14.80 6.87
C TYR A 185 -14.40 -13.30 6.69
N LEU A 186 -14.26 -12.81 5.45
CA LEU A 186 -14.19 -11.37 5.19
C LEU A 186 -15.52 -10.65 5.51
N LEU A 187 -16.61 -11.40 5.66
CA LEU A 187 -17.96 -10.89 5.95
C LEU A 187 -18.41 -11.10 7.40
N GLU A 188 -17.79 -12.01 8.16
CA GLU A 188 -18.19 -12.29 9.55
C GLU A 188 -18.19 -11.07 10.50
N PRO A 189 -17.23 -10.13 10.41
CA PRO A 189 -17.26 -8.93 11.26
C PRO A 189 -18.49 -8.05 11.01
N PHE A 190 -19.06 -8.09 9.80
CA PHE A 190 -20.23 -7.30 9.40
C PHE A 190 -21.57 -8.01 9.64
N ILE A 191 -21.57 -9.34 9.73
CA ILE A 191 -22.79 -10.12 9.97
C ILE A 191 -23.12 -10.18 11.48
N LYS A 192 -22.12 -10.11 12.36
CA LYS A 192 -22.34 -10.16 13.81
C LYS A 192 -23.13 -8.97 14.37
N GLU A 193 -23.11 -7.81 13.71
CA GLU A 193 -23.93 -6.66 14.12
C GLU A 193 -25.41 -6.76 13.68
N LEU A 194 -25.76 -7.71 12.80
CA LEU A 194 -27.14 -7.94 12.36
C LEU A 194 -27.88 -9.00 13.17
N LYS A 195 -27.22 -9.62 14.16
CA LYS A 195 -27.84 -10.59 15.07
C LYS A 195 -27.72 -10.09 16.51
N THR A 196 -28.43 -9.02 16.80
CA THR A 196 -28.72 -8.61 18.18
C THR A 196 -30.23 -8.57 18.33
N GLU A 197 -30.69 -9.45 19.22
CA GLU A 197 -31.90 -9.29 20.06
C GLU A 197 -33.25 -9.19 19.33
N GLU A 198 -33.89 -10.34 19.08
CA GLU A 198 -35.29 -10.63 19.42
C GLU A 198 -35.64 -12.06 18.97
N ASP A 199 -36.45 -12.73 19.80
CA ASP A 199 -37.03 -14.08 19.66
C ASP A 199 -36.19 -15.27 20.16
N ASP A 200 -36.13 -15.42 21.49
CA ASP A 200 -36.39 -16.71 22.15
C ASP A 200 -36.70 -16.44 23.64
N ASP A 201 -37.90 -15.92 23.91
CA ASP A 201 -38.54 -16.00 25.22
C ASP A 201 -39.71 -17.00 25.15
N GLU A 202 -39.86 -17.77 26.23
CA GLU A 202 -40.99 -18.63 26.60
C GLU A 202 -41.04 -20.07 26.05
N THR A 203 -40.33 -20.98 26.72
CA THR A 203 -40.84 -22.22 27.38
C THR A 203 -39.60 -23.04 27.81
N ILE A 204 -39.32 -23.45 29.05
CA ILE A 204 -40.13 -24.16 30.03
C ILE A 204 -39.44 -23.99 31.41
N LEU A 205 -40.17 -23.47 32.39
CA LEU A 205 -39.96 -23.79 33.81
C LEU A 205 -40.22 -25.29 34.00
N GLN A 206 -39.19 -26.09 34.28
CA GLN A 206 -39.36 -27.39 34.94
C GLN A 206 -38.13 -27.76 35.79
N ASP A 207 -38.42 -27.78 37.09
CA ASP A 207 -37.88 -28.63 38.15
C ASP A 207 -36.44 -28.43 38.69
N LEU A 208 -36.47 -27.92 39.94
CA LEU A 208 -35.53 -27.98 41.07
C LEU A 208 -34.48 -26.88 41.22
#